data_AF-A0A1G6B976-F1
#
_entry.id   AF-A0A1G6B976-F1
#
_cell.length_a   1.000
_cell.length_b   1.000
_cell.length_c   1.000
_cell.angle_alpha   90.00
_cell.angle_beta   90.00
_cell.angle_gamma   90.00
#
_symmetry.space_group_name_H-M   'P 1'
#
loop_
_entity.id
_entity.type
_entity.pdbx_description
1 polymer ?
#
loop_
_entity_poly.entity_id
_entity_poly.type
_entity_poly.pdbx_seq_one_letter_code
_entity_poly.pdbx_strand_id
1 'polypeptide(L)'
;MAETRFIKTVTFGGYDKGDVDKKFEYLYTQVYDLKNELRETKLMLNKFKEGTSEEAAHESVLSNERNKLTEMQVKNETMSERLKSAEDDNKKKEAELVELRKAKAELEEALADANTKLTAASGGGDAAMFGVVFAEAQKSANLIVSTAKQQAEDLENDSKKLAENTVAEANNKASKIIYDAEKRAAEITAEAENNSAKMEAASGNMKATMLNEVTRIGAEVAKLKKVLNDFRETGLSMVEKSETLIEDTKADLTAGGVPVFKDPALHDPFIPEAPVYQETDNTYATGMDEQAKKKNEELEKLKAMADSIGDKKPQKSSGPDLASIAKQAASLKDGDAAKKEEAPKKDTPNLGDLLNKAKSIK
;
A
#
# COMPACT_ATOMS: atom_id res chain seq x y z
N MET A 1 2.68 -18.10 -9.77
CA MET A 1 1.52 -19.01 -9.60
C MET A 1 1.92 -20.12 -8.63
N ALA A 2 0.99 -20.83 -8.00
CA ALA A 2 1.32 -21.94 -7.10
C ALA A 2 1.56 -23.22 -7.91
N GLU A 3 2.82 -23.63 -8.08
CA GLU A 3 3.18 -24.85 -8.80
C GLU A 3 2.79 -26.11 -8.03
N THR A 4 2.20 -27.07 -8.73
CA THR A 4 1.89 -28.40 -8.19
C THR A 4 3.18 -29.17 -7.92
N ARG A 5 3.51 -29.38 -6.64
CA ARG A 5 4.75 -30.03 -6.19
C ARG A 5 4.87 -31.52 -6.53
N PHE A 6 3.86 -32.12 -7.16
CA PHE A 6 3.75 -33.54 -7.40
C PHE A 6 3.53 -33.83 -8.89
N ILE A 7 4.31 -34.77 -9.43
CA ILE A 7 4.17 -35.31 -10.77
C ILE A 7 2.95 -36.25 -10.77
N LYS A 8 2.03 -36.10 -11.73
CA LYS A 8 0.84 -36.95 -11.82
C LYS A 8 1.20 -38.36 -12.30
N THR A 9 0.49 -39.37 -11.80
CA THR A 9 0.57 -40.73 -12.33
C THR A 9 -0.47 -40.97 -13.42
N VAL A 10 -0.08 -41.63 -14.51
CA VAL A 10 -1.01 -42.09 -15.56
C VAL A 10 -1.74 -43.36 -15.11
N THR A 11 -2.89 -43.64 -15.74
CA THR A 11 -3.81 -44.74 -15.37
C THR A 11 -3.17 -46.14 -15.40
N PHE A 12 -2.10 -46.34 -16.16
CA PHE A 12 -1.34 -47.59 -16.24
C PHE A 12 0.08 -47.44 -15.65
N GLY A 13 0.17 -47.22 -14.33
CA GLY A 13 1.36 -47.54 -13.54
C GLY A 13 2.64 -46.74 -13.86
N GLY A 14 2.52 -45.51 -14.38
CA GLY A 14 3.67 -44.64 -14.70
C GLY A 14 3.40 -43.18 -14.33
N TYR A 15 4.34 -42.29 -14.69
CA TYR A 15 4.19 -40.84 -14.52
C TYR A 15 3.81 -40.14 -15.84
N ASP A 16 3.12 -39.01 -15.75
CA ASP A 16 2.84 -38.15 -16.91
C ASP A 16 4.15 -37.53 -17.43
N LYS A 17 4.52 -37.85 -18.68
CA LYS A 17 5.77 -37.37 -19.28
C LYS A 17 5.85 -35.85 -19.34
N GLY A 18 4.75 -35.15 -19.63
CA GLY A 18 4.75 -33.69 -19.75
C GLY A 18 4.97 -32.99 -18.40
N ASP A 19 4.49 -33.57 -17.30
CA ASP A 19 4.79 -33.05 -15.97
C ASP A 19 6.16 -33.52 -15.42
N VAL A 20 6.71 -34.65 -15.90
CA VAL A 20 8.10 -35.06 -15.68
C VAL A 20 9.08 -34.11 -16.37
N ASP A 21 8.91 -33.89 -17.68
CA ASP A 21 9.82 -33.09 -18.51
C ASP A 21 9.93 -31.65 -17.96
N LYS A 22 8.80 -30.99 -17.67
CA LYS A 22 8.76 -29.67 -16.99
C LYS A 22 9.46 -29.67 -15.64
N LYS A 23 9.34 -30.76 -14.86
CA LYS A 23 9.99 -30.82 -13.54
C LYS A 23 11.50 -30.99 -13.66
N PHE A 24 11.98 -31.65 -14.71
CA PHE A 24 13.40 -31.64 -15.07
C PHE A 24 13.86 -30.25 -15.54
N GLU A 25 13.14 -29.57 -16.43
CA GLU A 25 13.46 -28.20 -16.87
C GLU A 25 13.60 -27.25 -15.67
N TYR A 26 12.62 -27.26 -14.75
CA TYR A 26 12.65 -26.49 -13.51
C TYR A 26 13.88 -26.82 -12.64
N LEU A 27 14.20 -28.11 -12.46
CA LEU A 27 15.37 -28.54 -11.68
C LEU A 27 16.68 -28.16 -12.36
N TYR A 28 16.77 -28.21 -13.69
CA TYR A 28 17.93 -27.73 -14.43
C TYR A 28 18.14 -26.24 -14.22
N THR A 29 17.10 -25.41 -14.35
CA THR A 29 17.18 -23.97 -14.09
C THR A 29 17.68 -23.70 -12.67
N GLN A 30 17.08 -24.31 -11.63
CA GLN A 30 17.55 -24.16 -10.26
C GLN A 30 19.01 -24.60 -10.05
N VAL A 31 19.46 -25.67 -10.72
CA VAL A 31 20.86 -26.13 -10.67
C VAL A 31 21.80 -25.15 -11.39
N TYR A 32 21.38 -24.48 -12.45
CA TYR A 32 22.16 -23.42 -13.10
C TYR A 32 22.24 -22.15 -12.24
N ASP A 33 21.13 -21.72 -11.64
CA ASP A 33 21.06 -20.54 -10.77
C ASP A 33 21.97 -20.74 -9.54
N LEU A 34 21.77 -21.83 -8.79
CA LEU A 34 22.60 -22.19 -7.64
C LEU A 34 24.09 -22.34 -8.01
N LYS A 35 24.41 -22.79 -9.22
CA LYS A 35 25.79 -22.91 -9.71
C LYS A 35 26.41 -21.55 -10.05
N ASN A 36 25.61 -20.56 -10.45
CA ASN A 36 26.05 -19.18 -10.64
C ASN A 36 26.22 -18.46 -9.29
N GLU A 37 25.27 -18.57 -8.37
CA GLU A 37 25.40 -18.05 -7.00
C GLU A 37 26.64 -18.62 -6.29
N LEU A 38 26.87 -19.94 -6.39
CA LEU A 38 28.06 -20.62 -5.86
C LEU A 38 29.36 -20.16 -6.54
N ARG A 39 29.30 -19.69 -7.79
CA ARG A 39 30.46 -19.16 -8.53
C ARG A 39 30.79 -17.74 -8.09
N GLU A 40 29.79 -16.89 -7.96
CA GLU A 40 29.94 -15.50 -7.52
C GLU A 40 30.37 -15.41 -6.06
N THR A 41 29.72 -16.16 -5.17
CA THR A 41 30.13 -16.25 -3.75
C THR A 41 31.56 -16.78 -3.58
N LYS A 42 32.03 -17.70 -4.43
CA LYS A 42 33.45 -18.14 -4.44
C LYS A 42 34.41 -17.06 -4.92
N LEU A 43 34.04 -16.26 -5.93
CA LEU A 43 34.85 -15.14 -6.40
C LEU A 43 34.95 -14.04 -5.33
N MET A 44 33.81 -13.67 -4.72
CA MET A 44 33.75 -12.77 -3.57
C MET A 44 34.60 -13.27 -2.40
N LEU A 45 34.44 -14.53 -2.00
CA LEU A 45 35.20 -15.13 -0.90
C LEU A 45 36.72 -15.14 -1.16
N ASN A 46 37.15 -15.27 -2.42
CA ASN A 46 38.56 -15.16 -2.77
C ASN A 46 39.05 -13.70 -2.69
N LYS A 47 38.26 -12.72 -3.15
CA LYS A 47 38.57 -11.29 -2.98
C LYS A 47 38.66 -10.86 -1.50
N PHE A 48 37.80 -11.40 -0.65
CA PHE A 48 37.89 -11.20 0.81
C PHE A 48 39.16 -11.84 1.41
N LYS A 49 39.58 -13.03 0.96
CA LYS A 49 40.86 -13.66 1.39
C LYS A 49 42.09 -12.88 0.94
N GLU A 50 42.00 -12.13 -0.16
CA GLU A 50 43.03 -11.19 -0.62
C GLU A 50 43.08 -9.90 0.22
N GLY A 51 42.21 -9.73 1.23
CA GLY A 51 42.16 -8.54 2.09
C GLY A 51 41.38 -7.36 1.49
N THR A 52 40.65 -7.58 0.40
CA THR A 52 39.85 -6.54 -0.27
C THR A 52 38.61 -6.18 0.56
N SER A 53 38.18 -4.92 0.55
CA SER A 53 36.90 -4.51 1.14
C SER A 53 35.71 -5.09 0.36
N GLU A 54 34.56 -5.18 1.02
CA GLU A 54 33.31 -5.74 0.46
C GLU A 54 32.87 -5.03 -0.83
N GLU A 55 32.85 -3.70 -0.82
CA GLU A 55 32.47 -2.87 -1.97
C GLU A 55 33.41 -3.10 -3.17
N ALA A 56 34.74 -3.08 -2.94
CA ALA A 56 35.72 -3.28 -4.00
C ALA A 56 35.78 -4.74 -4.49
N ALA A 57 35.44 -5.72 -3.64
CA ALA A 57 35.25 -7.10 -4.04
C ALA A 57 34.01 -7.24 -4.96
N HIS A 58 32.87 -6.64 -4.58
CA HIS A 58 31.65 -6.63 -5.39
C HIS A 58 31.87 -5.94 -6.74
N GLU A 59 32.47 -4.74 -6.75
CA GLU A 59 32.74 -4.01 -7.99
C GLU A 59 33.75 -4.75 -8.89
N SER A 60 34.75 -5.41 -8.32
CA SER A 60 35.67 -6.28 -9.08
C SER A 60 34.95 -7.47 -9.73
N VAL A 61 34.02 -8.12 -9.02
CA VAL A 61 33.21 -9.22 -9.61
C VAL A 61 32.27 -8.69 -10.70
N LEU A 62 31.53 -7.61 -10.43
CA LEU A 62 30.62 -6.99 -11.40
C LEU A 62 31.34 -6.50 -12.67
N SER A 63 32.54 -5.94 -12.54
CA SER A 63 33.38 -5.56 -13.68
C SER A 63 33.78 -6.78 -14.52
N ASN A 64 34.21 -7.88 -13.88
CA ASN A 64 34.57 -9.11 -14.59
C ASN A 64 33.37 -9.77 -15.30
N GLU A 65 32.18 -9.75 -14.70
CA GLU A 65 30.98 -10.30 -15.35
C GLU A 65 30.46 -9.40 -16.49
N ARG A 66 30.56 -8.06 -16.37
CA ARG A 66 30.33 -7.14 -17.49
C ARG A 66 31.28 -7.43 -18.66
N ASN A 67 32.58 -7.58 -18.39
CA ASN A 67 33.57 -7.89 -19.42
C ASN A 67 33.27 -9.21 -20.14
N LYS A 68 32.89 -10.27 -19.41
CA LYS A 68 32.44 -11.54 -20.01
C LYS A 68 31.15 -11.39 -20.82
N LEU A 69 30.20 -10.58 -20.36
CA LEU A 69 28.94 -10.37 -21.07
C LEU A 69 29.18 -9.68 -22.41
N THR A 70 30.05 -8.67 -22.45
CA THR A 70 30.51 -8.04 -23.70
C THR A 70 31.30 -9.02 -24.58
N GLU A 71 32.20 -9.82 -24.02
CA GLU A 71 32.93 -10.85 -24.78
C GLU A 71 31.97 -11.89 -25.40
N MET A 72 30.93 -12.28 -24.68
CA MET A 72 29.89 -13.19 -25.16
C MET A 72 28.97 -12.55 -26.21
N GLN A 73 28.65 -11.26 -26.09
CA GLN A 73 27.92 -10.50 -27.13
C GLN A 73 28.71 -10.48 -28.44
N VAL A 74 29.97 -10.04 -28.42
CA VAL A 74 30.85 -9.98 -29.60
C VAL A 74 31.04 -11.38 -30.22
N LYS A 75 31.18 -12.43 -29.41
CA LYS A 75 31.22 -13.82 -29.90
C LYS A 75 29.90 -14.25 -30.56
N ASN A 76 28.76 -13.87 -30.01
CA ASN A 76 27.45 -14.22 -30.56
C ASN A 76 27.19 -13.50 -31.90
N GLU A 77 27.53 -12.22 -31.98
CA GLU A 77 27.53 -11.44 -33.23
C GLU A 77 28.44 -12.09 -34.28
N THR A 78 29.69 -12.37 -33.94
CA THR A 78 30.67 -13.06 -34.82
C THR A 78 30.15 -14.43 -35.30
N MET A 79 29.47 -15.19 -34.45
CA MET A 79 28.89 -16.49 -34.82
C MET A 79 27.63 -16.35 -35.69
N SER A 80 26.82 -15.32 -35.46
CA SER A 80 25.66 -14.98 -36.31
C SER A 80 26.10 -14.59 -37.73
N GLU A 81 27.13 -13.76 -37.86
CA GLU A 81 27.71 -13.41 -39.16
C GLU A 81 28.28 -14.63 -39.89
N ARG A 82 28.96 -15.53 -39.17
CA ARG A 82 29.49 -16.79 -39.72
C ARG A 82 28.39 -17.75 -40.18
N LEU A 83 27.31 -17.87 -39.41
CA LEU A 83 26.13 -18.67 -39.79
C LEU A 83 25.51 -18.12 -41.07
N LYS A 84 25.24 -16.81 -41.12
CA LYS A 84 24.68 -16.16 -42.32
C LYS A 84 25.57 -16.34 -43.55
N SER A 85 26.88 -16.20 -43.40
CA SER A 85 27.84 -16.44 -44.49
C SER A 85 27.80 -17.89 -45.00
N ALA A 86 27.71 -18.87 -44.08
CA ALA A 86 27.58 -20.28 -44.43
C ALA A 86 26.23 -20.62 -45.09
N GLU A 87 25.13 -19.99 -44.66
CA GLU A 87 23.82 -20.12 -45.30
C GLU A 87 23.83 -19.55 -46.72
N ASP A 88 24.40 -18.37 -46.93
CA ASP A 88 24.47 -17.74 -48.24
C ASP A 88 25.43 -18.49 -49.20
N ASP A 89 26.50 -19.09 -48.70
CA ASP A 89 27.35 -20.00 -49.48
C ASP A 89 26.70 -21.36 -49.79
N ASN A 90 25.86 -21.88 -48.89
CA ASN A 90 25.07 -23.08 -49.18
C ASN A 90 24.01 -22.80 -50.26
N LYS A 91 23.29 -21.66 -50.20
CA LYS A 91 22.32 -21.27 -51.25
C LYS A 91 22.97 -21.18 -52.64
N LYS A 92 24.20 -20.66 -52.74
CA LYS A 92 24.98 -20.64 -54.00
C LYS A 92 25.25 -22.05 -54.51
N LYS A 93 25.77 -22.94 -53.65
CA LYS A 93 26.07 -24.34 -53.99
C LYS A 93 24.82 -25.14 -54.37
N GLU A 94 23.69 -24.87 -53.74
CA GLU A 94 22.40 -25.47 -54.13
C GLU A 94 21.97 -25.04 -55.54
N ALA A 95 22.11 -23.75 -55.88
CA ALA A 95 21.84 -23.25 -57.22
C ALA A 95 22.81 -23.84 -58.28
N GLU A 96 24.11 -23.92 -57.97
CA GLU A 96 25.10 -24.60 -58.82
C GLU A 96 24.78 -26.08 -59.01
N LEU A 97 24.30 -26.78 -57.98
CA LEU A 97 23.87 -28.17 -58.06
C LEU A 97 22.62 -28.36 -58.92
N VAL A 98 21.67 -27.41 -58.93
CA VAL A 98 20.50 -27.45 -59.83
C VAL A 98 20.94 -27.30 -61.29
N GLU A 99 21.75 -26.30 -61.62
CA GLU A 99 22.26 -26.12 -62.99
C GLU A 99 23.13 -27.32 -63.45
N LEU A 100 23.96 -27.90 -62.57
CA LEU A 100 24.72 -29.11 -62.87
C LEU A 100 23.83 -30.35 -63.07
N ARG A 101 22.74 -30.51 -62.30
CA ARG A 101 21.74 -31.58 -62.49
C ARG A 101 21.06 -31.44 -63.85
N LYS A 102 20.68 -30.22 -64.24
CA LYS A 102 20.05 -29.89 -65.51
C LYS A 102 20.97 -30.15 -66.70
N ALA A 103 22.19 -29.60 -66.69
CA ALA A 103 23.19 -29.83 -67.74
C ALA A 103 23.54 -31.32 -67.90
N LYS A 104 23.54 -32.09 -66.80
CA LYS A 104 23.69 -33.55 -66.84
C LYS A 104 22.50 -34.26 -67.50
N ALA A 105 21.27 -33.81 -67.26
CA ALA A 105 20.08 -34.37 -67.92
C ALA A 105 20.07 -34.07 -69.43
N GLU A 106 20.42 -32.85 -69.84
CA GLU A 106 20.57 -32.45 -71.24
C GLU A 106 21.65 -33.30 -71.97
N LEU A 107 22.77 -33.58 -71.30
CA LEU A 107 23.82 -34.47 -71.81
C LEU A 107 23.38 -35.95 -71.87
N GLU A 108 22.63 -36.45 -70.88
CA GLU A 108 22.07 -37.80 -70.89
C GLU A 108 21.09 -38.00 -72.05
N GLU A 109 20.23 -37.02 -72.32
CA GLU A 109 19.30 -37.02 -73.45
C GLU A 109 20.04 -36.99 -74.79
N ALA A 110 20.99 -36.05 -74.97
CA ALA A 110 21.79 -35.95 -76.19
C ALA A 110 22.60 -37.24 -76.50
N LEU A 111 23.09 -37.93 -75.46
CA LEU A 111 23.81 -39.20 -75.59
C LEU A 111 22.84 -40.34 -76.00
N ALA A 112 21.66 -40.42 -75.39
CA ALA A 112 20.62 -41.38 -75.78
C ALA A 112 20.16 -41.17 -77.25
N ASP A 113 20.00 -39.92 -77.65
CA ASP A 113 19.57 -39.54 -79.00
C ASP A 113 20.66 -39.82 -80.05
N ALA A 114 21.94 -39.61 -79.70
CA ALA A 114 23.09 -40.01 -80.53
C ALA A 114 23.23 -41.54 -80.67
N ASN A 115 23.07 -42.29 -79.58
CA ASN A 115 23.06 -43.76 -79.63
C ASN A 115 21.92 -44.29 -80.51
N THR A 116 20.70 -43.74 -80.38
CA THR A 116 19.54 -44.17 -81.18
C THR A 116 19.80 -43.99 -82.68
N LYS A 117 20.43 -42.88 -83.08
CA LYS A 117 20.84 -42.62 -84.47
C LYS A 117 21.94 -43.58 -84.94
N LEU A 118 22.88 -43.95 -84.08
CA LEU A 118 23.94 -44.94 -84.38
C LEU A 118 23.35 -46.35 -84.64
N THR A 119 22.40 -46.80 -83.81
CA THR A 119 21.73 -48.10 -83.99
C THR A 119 20.88 -48.12 -85.27
N ALA A 120 20.15 -47.03 -85.54
CA ALA A 120 19.37 -46.88 -86.77
C ALA A 120 20.23 -46.88 -88.04
N ALA A 121 21.45 -46.33 -87.98
CA ALA A 121 22.40 -46.30 -89.09
C ALA A 121 23.14 -47.63 -89.33
N SER A 122 23.01 -48.62 -88.42
CA SER A 122 23.77 -49.88 -88.47
C SER A 122 22.93 -51.16 -88.56
N GLY A 123 21.60 -51.08 -88.38
CA GLY A 123 20.66 -52.20 -88.50
C GLY A 123 19.99 -52.30 -89.87
N GLY A 124 20.04 -53.46 -90.52
CA GLY A 124 19.34 -53.74 -91.78
C GLY A 124 17.96 -54.38 -91.58
N GLY A 125 16.99 -54.03 -92.44
CA GLY A 125 15.71 -54.74 -92.58
C GLY A 125 14.92 -54.87 -91.27
N ASP A 126 14.70 -56.10 -90.82
CA ASP A 126 13.90 -56.42 -89.63
C ASP A 126 14.49 -55.81 -88.33
N ALA A 127 15.81 -55.61 -88.27
CA ALA A 127 16.45 -54.94 -87.14
C ALA A 127 15.98 -53.48 -86.98
N ALA A 128 15.62 -52.82 -88.09
CA ALA A 128 15.09 -51.46 -88.05
C ALA A 128 13.66 -51.41 -87.48
N MET A 129 12.82 -52.42 -87.77
CA MET A 129 11.46 -52.51 -87.21
C MET A 129 11.48 -52.71 -85.69
N PHE A 130 12.31 -53.63 -85.18
CA PHE A 130 12.52 -53.75 -83.73
C PHE A 130 13.16 -52.48 -83.15
N GLY A 131 14.10 -51.85 -83.86
CA GLY A 131 14.70 -50.57 -83.47
C GLY A 131 13.67 -49.44 -83.26
N VAL A 132 12.66 -49.34 -84.12
CA VAL A 132 11.56 -48.37 -83.95
C VAL A 132 10.72 -48.67 -82.70
N VAL A 133 10.36 -49.92 -82.46
CA VAL A 133 9.58 -50.30 -81.25
C VAL A 133 10.39 -50.07 -79.97
N PHE A 134 11.69 -50.37 -79.97
CA PHE A 134 12.58 -50.06 -78.84
C PHE A 134 12.75 -48.55 -78.64
N ALA A 135 12.89 -47.76 -79.71
CA ALA A 135 12.98 -46.30 -79.62
C ALA A 135 11.70 -45.66 -79.07
N GLU A 136 10.52 -46.09 -79.51
CA GLU A 136 9.25 -45.57 -78.98
C GLU A 136 9.03 -46.00 -77.51
N ALA A 137 9.39 -47.23 -77.14
CA ALA A 137 9.36 -47.70 -75.76
C ALA A 137 10.35 -46.94 -74.86
N GLN A 138 11.57 -46.68 -75.33
CA GLN A 138 12.59 -45.90 -74.63
C GLN A 138 12.17 -44.43 -74.46
N LYS A 139 11.57 -43.84 -75.50
CA LYS A 139 10.99 -42.48 -75.46
C LYS A 139 9.82 -42.39 -74.46
N SER A 140 8.96 -43.40 -74.42
CA SER A 140 7.88 -43.50 -73.42
C SER A 140 8.43 -43.63 -71.99
N ALA A 141 9.44 -44.48 -71.78
CA ALA A 141 10.13 -44.61 -70.50
C ALA A 141 10.81 -43.29 -70.07
N ASN A 142 11.50 -42.60 -71.00
CA ASN A 142 12.11 -41.29 -70.77
C ASN A 142 11.07 -40.23 -70.41
N LEU A 143 9.90 -40.21 -71.06
CA LEU A 143 8.80 -39.31 -70.75
C LEU A 143 8.26 -39.53 -69.32
N ILE A 144 8.11 -40.79 -68.91
CA ILE A 144 7.68 -41.16 -67.55
C ILE A 144 8.73 -40.75 -66.52
N VAL A 145 10.02 -41.02 -66.78
CA VAL A 145 11.13 -40.62 -65.90
C VAL A 145 11.26 -39.10 -65.82
N SER A 146 11.07 -38.37 -66.93
CA SER A 146 11.09 -36.90 -66.96
C SER A 146 9.93 -36.31 -66.16
N THR A 147 8.71 -36.82 -66.35
CA THR A 147 7.53 -36.42 -65.57
C THR A 147 7.72 -36.68 -64.07
N ALA A 148 8.29 -37.82 -63.70
CA ALA A 148 8.58 -38.16 -62.31
C ALA A 148 9.70 -37.28 -61.71
N LYS A 149 10.74 -36.93 -62.50
CA LYS A 149 11.77 -35.95 -62.09
C LYS A 149 11.15 -34.57 -61.84
N GLN A 150 10.33 -34.06 -62.77
CA GLN A 150 9.67 -32.76 -62.61
C GLN A 150 8.77 -32.73 -61.37
N GLN A 151 7.92 -33.75 -61.16
CA GLN A 151 7.06 -33.82 -59.98
C GLN A 151 7.84 -33.92 -58.66
N ALA A 152 9.02 -34.56 -58.66
CA ALA A 152 9.90 -34.58 -57.50
C ALA A 152 10.57 -33.22 -57.25
N GLU A 153 10.99 -32.52 -58.31
CA GLU A 153 11.60 -31.18 -58.22
C GLU A 153 10.58 -30.10 -57.82
N ASP A 154 9.35 -30.16 -58.33
CA ASP A 154 8.24 -29.30 -57.91
C ASP A 154 7.95 -29.50 -56.41
N LEU A 155 7.92 -30.76 -55.95
CA LEU A 155 7.71 -31.12 -54.55
C LEU A 155 8.89 -30.73 -53.63
N GLU A 156 10.14 -30.85 -54.09
CA GLU A 156 11.34 -30.38 -53.38
C GLU A 156 11.30 -28.85 -53.21
N ASN A 157 10.95 -28.12 -54.28
CA ASN A 157 10.80 -26.67 -54.27
C ASN A 157 9.67 -26.18 -53.36
N ASP A 158 8.49 -26.79 -53.40
CA ASP A 158 7.37 -26.40 -52.52
C ASP A 158 7.62 -26.79 -51.06
N SER A 159 8.28 -27.92 -50.81
CA SER A 159 8.75 -28.30 -49.46
C SER A 159 9.75 -27.28 -48.91
N LYS A 160 10.68 -26.80 -49.75
CA LYS A 160 11.66 -25.77 -49.38
C LYS A 160 10.99 -24.43 -49.06
N LYS A 161 10.08 -23.95 -49.93
CA LYS A 161 9.28 -22.74 -49.67
C LYS A 161 8.47 -22.87 -48.38
N LEU A 162 7.88 -24.03 -48.09
CA LEU A 162 7.12 -24.26 -46.86
C LEU A 162 8.02 -24.21 -45.61
N ALA A 163 9.22 -24.79 -45.67
CA ALA A 163 10.22 -24.71 -44.60
C ALA A 163 10.70 -23.28 -44.36
N GLU A 164 11.09 -22.56 -45.43
CA GLU A 164 11.51 -21.15 -45.37
C GLU A 164 10.40 -20.25 -44.79
N ASN A 165 9.15 -20.41 -45.24
CA ASN A 165 8.01 -19.68 -44.68
C ASN A 165 7.75 -20.02 -43.21
N THR A 166 7.88 -21.28 -42.81
CA THR A 166 7.70 -21.71 -41.40
C THR A 166 8.78 -21.11 -40.50
N VAL A 167 10.04 -21.08 -40.95
CA VAL A 167 11.14 -20.42 -40.24
C VAL A 167 10.93 -18.90 -40.18
N ALA A 168 10.49 -18.27 -41.26
CA ALA A 168 10.18 -16.85 -41.29
C ALA A 168 9.02 -16.49 -40.35
N GLU A 169 7.95 -17.29 -40.30
CA GLU A 169 6.84 -17.07 -39.37
C GLU A 169 7.25 -17.28 -37.91
N ALA A 170 8.08 -18.30 -37.63
CA ALA A 170 8.65 -18.54 -36.30
C ALA A 170 9.54 -17.38 -35.85
N ASN A 171 10.42 -16.88 -36.72
CA ASN A 171 11.27 -15.73 -36.45
C ASN A 171 10.45 -14.45 -36.20
N ASN A 172 9.44 -14.18 -37.02
CA ASN A 172 8.53 -13.04 -36.81
C ASN A 172 7.76 -13.13 -35.48
N LYS A 173 7.31 -14.34 -35.09
CA LYS A 173 6.69 -14.59 -33.77
C LYS A 173 7.70 -14.36 -32.63
N ALA A 174 8.93 -14.84 -32.76
CA ALA A 174 9.99 -14.63 -31.78
C ALA A 174 10.35 -13.15 -31.61
N SER A 175 10.57 -12.41 -32.71
CA SER A 175 10.82 -10.96 -32.68
C SER A 175 9.69 -10.19 -32.01
N LYS A 176 8.42 -10.57 -32.26
CA LYS A 176 7.28 -9.97 -31.56
C LYS A 176 7.27 -10.28 -30.06
N ILE A 177 7.56 -11.52 -29.66
CA ILE A 177 7.63 -11.90 -28.24
C ILE A 177 8.75 -11.14 -27.51
N ILE A 178 9.90 -10.95 -28.16
CA ILE A 178 11.01 -10.14 -27.65
C ILE A 178 10.55 -8.68 -27.47
N TYR A 179 9.98 -8.06 -28.51
CA TYR A 179 9.47 -6.68 -28.44
C TYR A 179 8.38 -6.49 -27.36
N ASP A 180 7.42 -7.41 -27.25
CA ASP A 180 6.37 -7.37 -26.22
C ASP A 180 6.95 -7.57 -24.80
N ALA A 181 8.09 -8.24 -24.66
CA ALA A 181 8.81 -8.39 -23.39
C ALA A 181 9.68 -7.16 -23.05
N GLU A 182 10.44 -6.63 -24.01
CA GLU A 182 11.23 -5.39 -23.89
C GLU A 182 10.32 -4.20 -23.53
N LYS A 183 9.17 -4.08 -24.20
CA LYS A 183 8.17 -3.05 -23.89
C LYS A 183 7.68 -3.15 -22.45
N ARG A 184 7.35 -4.36 -21.96
CA ARG A 184 6.92 -4.56 -20.57
C ARG A 184 8.04 -4.29 -19.58
N ALA A 185 9.29 -4.65 -19.90
CA ALA A 185 10.44 -4.34 -19.06
C ALA A 185 10.64 -2.82 -18.93
N ALA A 186 10.52 -2.07 -20.04
CA ALA A 186 10.57 -0.61 -20.03
C ALA A 186 9.40 0.01 -19.24
N GLU A 187 8.17 -0.51 -19.39
CA GLU A 187 7.00 -0.07 -18.63
C GLU A 187 7.19 -0.31 -17.11
N ILE A 188 7.72 -1.47 -16.71
CA ILE A 188 8.00 -1.80 -15.30
C ILE A 188 9.12 -0.92 -14.72
N THR A 189 10.22 -0.70 -15.48
CA THR A 189 11.31 0.19 -15.03
C THR A 189 10.81 1.62 -14.86
N ALA A 190 10.04 2.14 -15.82
CA ALA A 190 9.45 3.48 -15.72
C ALA A 190 8.45 3.58 -14.56
N GLU A 191 7.65 2.54 -14.27
CA GLU A 191 6.80 2.52 -13.08
C GLU A 191 7.62 2.51 -11.78
N ALA A 192 8.69 1.71 -11.71
CA ALA A 192 9.57 1.63 -10.55
C ALA A 192 10.28 2.98 -10.27
N GLU A 193 10.80 3.64 -11.31
CA GLU A 193 11.38 4.98 -11.21
C GLU A 193 10.35 6.01 -10.73
N ASN A 194 9.16 6.04 -11.34
CA ASN A 194 8.07 6.93 -10.93
C ASN A 194 7.60 6.67 -9.48
N ASN A 195 7.56 5.42 -9.04
CA ASN A 195 7.19 5.07 -7.67
C ASN A 195 8.31 5.41 -6.67
N SER A 196 9.58 5.25 -7.05
CA SER A 196 10.73 5.70 -6.27
C SER A 196 10.71 7.23 -6.09
N ALA A 197 10.51 8.00 -7.17
CA ALA A 197 10.41 9.46 -7.11
C ALA A 197 9.21 9.94 -6.26
N LYS A 198 8.07 9.24 -6.30
CA LYS A 198 6.94 9.50 -5.38
C LYS A 198 7.32 9.23 -3.92
N MET A 199 8.05 8.14 -3.64
CA MET A 199 8.51 7.82 -2.28
C MET A 199 9.55 8.82 -1.77
N GLU A 200 10.47 9.28 -2.61
CA GLU A 200 11.43 10.33 -2.26
C GLU A 200 10.73 11.66 -1.96
N ALA A 201 9.80 12.09 -2.81
CA ALA A 201 9.00 13.30 -2.58
C ALA A 201 8.14 13.19 -1.30
N ALA A 202 7.53 12.02 -1.06
CA ALA A 202 6.78 11.76 0.17
C ALA A 202 7.69 11.79 1.42
N SER A 203 8.88 11.18 1.34
CA SER A 203 9.90 11.20 2.40
C SER A 203 10.39 12.62 2.70
N GLY A 204 10.64 13.44 1.67
CA GLY A 204 10.96 14.85 1.80
C GLY A 204 9.86 15.65 2.52
N ASN A 205 8.60 15.44 2.13
CA ASN A 205 7.44 16.06 2.77
C ASN A 205 7.23 15.60 4.22
N MET A 206 7.44 14.31 4.53
CA MET A 206 7.42 13.78 5.89
C MET A 206 8.54 14.39 6.74
N LYS A 207 9.77 14.49 6.21
CA LYS A 207 10.91 15.13 6.88
C LYS A 207 10.66 16.61 7.17
N ALA A 208 10.07 17.35 6.22
CA ALA A 208 9.67 18.74 6.44
C ALA A 208 8.57 18.87 7.51
N THR A 209 7.61 17.94 7.54
CA THR A 209 6.54 17.90 8.55
C THR A 209 7.12 17.60 9.94
N MET A 210 7.98 16.57 10.06
CA MET A 210 8.67 16.23 11.31
C MET A 210 9.55 17.37 11.82
N LEU A 211 10.25 18.11 10.95
CA LEU A 211 11.03 19.28 11.35
C LEU A 211 10.14 20.39 11.93
N ASN A 212 8.98 20.65 11.32
CA ASN A 212 7.99 21.58 11.87
C ASN A 212 7.42 21.11 13.22
N GLU A 213 7.13 19.81 13.38
CA GLU A 213 6.66 19.26 14.65
C GLU A 213 7.72 19.32 15.75
N VAL A 214 8.97 18.96 15.46
CA VAL A 214 10.11 19.09 16.40
C VAL A 214 10.33 20.55 16.80
N THR A 215 10.24 21.49 15.85
CA THR A 215 10.32 22.93 16.13
C THR A 215 9.18 23.40 17.04
N ARG A 216 7.95 22.93 16.80
CA ARG A 216 6.80 23.21 17.67
C ARG A 216 6.97 22.61 19.07
N ILE A 217 7.44 21.37 19.18
CA ILE A 217 7.74 20.72 20.46
C ILE A 217 8.81 21.51 21.22
N GLY A 218 9.87 21.97 20.55
CA GLY A 218 10.89 22.85 21.15
C GLY A 218 10.30 24.16 21.69
N ALA A 219 9.34 24.77 20.99
CA ALA A 219 8.65 25.97 21.44
C ALA A 219 7.73 25.69 22.66
N GLU A 220 6.98 24.59 22.68
CA GLU A 220 6.16 24.22 23.85
C GLU A 220 7.03 23.84 25.07
N VAL A 221 8.16 23.16 24.88
CA VAL A 221 9.14 22.88 25.94
C VAL A 221 9.76 24.18 26.48
N ALA A 222 10.03 25.17 25.62
CA ALA A 222 10.50 26.48 26.05
C ALA A 222 9.45 27.25 26.88
N LYS A 223 8.16 27.19 26.49
CA LYS A 223 7.05 27.73 27.30
C LYS A 223 6.92 27.01 28.64
N LEU A 224 6.97 25.67 28.66
CA LEU A 224 6.90 24.88 29.89
C LEU A 224 8.07 25.21 30.84
N LYS A 225 9.29 25.37 30.30
CA LYS A 225 10.45 25.85 31.07
C LYS A 225 10.19 27.25 31.65
N LYS A 226 9.57 28.16 30.90
CA LYS A 226 9.18 29.48 31.43
C LYS A 226 8.19 29.33 32.58
N VAL A 227 7.10 28.57 32.42
CA VAL A 227 6.10 28.35 33.46
C VAL A 227 6.70 27.73 34.73
N LEU A 228 7.65 26.80 34.59
CA LEU A 228 8.37 26.21 35.72
C LEU A 228 9.32 27.20 36.43
N ASN A 229 9.97 28.10 35.69
CA ASN A 229 10.75 29.20 36.27
C ASN A 229 9.85 30.23 36.96
N ASP A 230 8.79 30.70 36.28
CA ASP A 230 7.79 31.63 36.81
C ASP A 230 7.17 31.07 38.11
N PHE A 231 6.86 29.77 38.15
CA PHE A 231 6.38 29.06 39.34
C PHE A 231 7.45 28.95 40.43
N ARG A 232 8.72 28.69 40.08
CA ARG A 232 9.81 28.64 41.06
C ARG A 232 10.01 30.00 41.74
N GLU A 233 10.09 31.08 40.97
CA GLU A 233 10.34 32.43 41.48
C GLU A 233 9.12 32.96 42.26
N THR A 234 7.92 32.81 41.71
CA THR A 234 6.68 33.21 42.41
C THR A 234 6.41 32.35 43.64
N GLY A 235 6.67 31.03 43.56
CA GLY A 235 6.48 30.08 44.64
C GLY A 235 7.44 30.32 45.81
N LEU A 236 8.73 30.56 45.53
CA LEU A 236 9.69 31.00 46.56
C LEU A 236 9.22 32.30 47.23
N SER A 237 8.85 33.32 46.44
CA SER A 237 8.37 34.59 47.01
C SER A 237 7.05 34.46 47.79
N MET A 238 6.18 33.50 47.45
CA MET A 238 4.98 33.18 48.23
C MET A 238 5.33 32.49 49.55
N VAL A 239 6.31 31.59 49.56
CA VAL A 239 6.79 30.91 50.77
C VAL A 239 7.49 31.89 51.70
N GLU A 240 8.43 32.71 51.19
CA GLU A 240 9.11 33.76 51.94
C GLU A 240 8.11 34.72 52.61
N LYS A 241 7.10 35.20 51.86
CA LYS A 241 6.03 36.05 52.41
C LYS A 241 5.16 35.34 53.44
N SER A 242 4.97 34.03 53.31
CA SER A 242 4.22 33.23 54.29
C SER A 242 5.03 33.04 55.58
N GLU A 243 6.34 32.85 55.45
CA GLU A 243 7.28 32.75 56.58
C GLU A 243 7.38 34.08 57.33
N THR A 244 7.51 35.22 56.63
CA THR A 244 7.47 36.55 57.28
C THR A 244 6.11 36.81 57.94
N LEU A 245 4.99 36.48 57.29
CA LEU A 245 3.65 36.64 57.90
C LEU A 245 3.51 35.80 59.17
N ILE A 246 4.09 34.61 59.23
CA ILE A 246 4.10 33.74 60.42
C ILE A 246 5.01 34.34 61.51
N GLU A 247 6.16 34.90 61.17
CA GLU A 247 7.02 35.61 62.12
C GLU A 247 6.37 36.89 62.67
N ASP A 248 5.75 37.71 61.81
CA ASP A 248 4.99 38.91 62.19
C ASP A 248 3.81 38.54 63.10
N THR A 249 3.01 37.53 62.73
CA THR A 249 1.89 37.04 63.55
C THR A 249 2.38 36.51 64.91
N LYS A 250 3.52 35.82 64.94
CA LYS A 250 4.18 35.34 66.17
C LYS A 250 4.71 36.51 67.02
N ALA A 251 5.20 37.57 66.40
CA ALA A 251 5.62 38.80 67.09
C ALA A 251 4.41 39.50 67.71
N ASP A 252 3.34 39.74 66.96
CA ASP A 252 2.09 40.35 67.48
C ASP A 252 1.47 39.53 68.63
N LEU A 253 1.40 38.20 68.47
CA LEU A 253 0.91 37.28 69.51
C LEU A 253 1.81 37.18 70.75
N THR A 254 3.05 37.68 70.69
CA THR A 254 3.98 37.71 71.86
C THR A 254 4.25 39.13 72.38
N ALA A 255 3.92 40.18 71.63
CA ALA A 255 4.01 41.57 72.05
C ALA A 255 3.07 41.91 73.22
N GLY A 256 1.93 41.22 73.33
CA GLY A 256 1.05 41.26 74.50
C GLY A 256 1.52 40.41 75.69
N GLY A 257 2.67 39.73 75.57
CA GLY A 257 3.09 38.64 76.45
C GLY A 257 2.46 37.30 76.05
N VAL A 258 3.16 36.19 76.29
CA VAL A 258 2.66 34.84 76.00
C VAL A 258 1.35 34.61 76.77
N PRO A 259 0.25 34.17 76.13
CA PRO A 259 -1.01 33.90 76.81
C PRO A 259 -0.88 32.75 77.83
N VAL A 260 -0.65 33.11 79.09
CA VAL A 260 -0.84 32.20 80.22
C VAL A 260 -2.33 31.91 80.32
N PHE A 261 -2.73 30.66 80.11
CA PHE A 261 -4.08 30.20 80.43
C PHE A 261 -4.34 30.48 81.90
N LYS A 262 -5.23 31.44 82.18
CA LYS A 262 -5.72 31.69 83.54
C LYS A 262 -6.82 30.69 83.82
N ASP A 263 -6.67 29.93 84.90
CA ASP A 263 -7.79 29.17 85.45
C ASP A 263 -8.96 30.13 85.76
N PRO A 264 -10.21 29.73 85.46
CA PRO A 264 -11.37 30.60 85.66
C PRO A 264 -11.55 30.90 87.15
N ALA A 265 -11.70 32.18 87.48
CA ALA A 265 -11.91 32.61 88.86
C ALA A 265 -13.23 32.04 89.42
N LEU A 266 -13.11 31.11 90.36
CA LEU A 266 -14.22 30.64 91.18
C LEU A 266 -14.69 31.80 92.07
N HIS A 267 -15.88 32.31 91.79
CA HIS A 267 -16.59 33.21 92.68
C HIS A 267 -17.49 32.40 93.62
N ASP A 268 -17.05 32.22 94.86
CA ASP A 268 -17.90 31.67 95.91
C ASP A 268 -19.08 32.62 96.20
N PRO A 269 -20.31 32.09 96.42
CA PRO A 269 -21.50 32.90 96.59
C PRO A 269 -21.52 33.62 97.94
N PHE A 270 -21.68 34.95 97.91
CA PHE A 270 -21.89 35.75 99.11
C PHE A 270 -23.31 35.53 99.68
N ILE A 271 -23.40 34.92 100.85
CA ILE A 271 -24.66 34.71 101.59
C ILE A 271 -24.66 35.65 102.80
N PRO A 272 -25.38 36.79 102.77
CA PRO A 272 -25.52 37.66 103.93
C PRO A 272 -26.47 37.09 105.00
N GLU A 273 -26.19 37.36 106.27
CA GLU A 273 -27.01 36.91 107.41
C GLU A 273 -28.35 37.66 107.51
N ALA A 274 -29.33 37.03 108.17
CA ALA A 274 -30.72 37.47 108.21
C ALA A 274 -30.99 38.63 109.20
N PRO A 275 -31.51 39.78 108.75
CA PRO A 275 -31.96 40.86 109.64
C PRO A 275 -33.29 40.56 110.34
N VAL A 276 -33.52 41.20 111.49
CA VAL A 276 -34.70 41.02 112.34
C VAL A 276 -35.87 41.93 111.92
N TYR A 277 -37.10 41.45 112.05
CA TYR A 277 -38.33 42.20 111.77
C TYR A 277 -38.60 43.34 112.77
N GLN A 278 -39.12 44.46 112.25
CA GLN A 278 -39.98 45.41 112.98
C GLN A 278 -41.14 45.82 112.07
N GLU A 279 -42.33 45.99 112.63
CA GLU A 279 -43.54 46.42 111.93
C GLU A 279 -43.80 47.92 112.15
N THR A 280 -44.24 48.66 111.13
CA THR A 280 -45.61 49.26 111.09
C THR A 280 -45.86 50.13 109.84
N ASP A 281 -46.76 49.62 108.99
CA ASP A 281 -47.99 50.25 108.44
C ASP A 281 -48.05 51.67 107.81
N ASN A 282 -48.96 51.77 106.84
CA ASN A 282 -49.75 52.90 106.32
C ASN A 282 -49.25 53.97 105.29
N THR A 283 -50.04 53.99 104.19
CA THR A 283 -50.61 55.15 103.46
C THR A 283 -49.86 55.92 102.34
N TYR A 284 -50.12 55.45 101.12
CA TYR A 284 -50.85 56.15 100.02
C TYR A 284 -50.32 57.45 99.33
N ALA A 285 -50.20 57.33 97.99
CA ALA A 285 -50.52 58.29 96.91
C ALA A 285 -49.92 59.72 96.95
N THR A 286 -49.18 60.18 95.93
CA THR A 286 -49.59 60.37 94.51
C THR A 286 -48.33 60.64 93.66
N GLY A 287 -48.32 60.60 92.32
CA GLY A 287 -49.32 60.21 91.32
C GLY A 287 -48.86 60.63 89.90
N MET A 288 -49.23 59.84 88.87
CA MET A 288 -49.16 60.13 87.41
C MET A 288 -47.81 60.57 86.77
N ASP A 289 -47.40 59.85 85.73
CA ASP A 289 -47.39 60.45 84.39
C ASP A 289 -47.94 59.42 83.37
N GLU A 290 -48.50 59.91 82.26
CA GLU A 290 -49.64 59.28 81.59
C GLU A 290 -49.34 58.79 80.15
N GLN A 291 -48.08 58.85 79.73
CA GLN A 291 -47.67 58.53 78.35
C GLN A 291 -47.54 57.03 78.06
N ALA A 292 -47.38 56.19 79.08
CA ALA A 292 -47.17 54.74 78.90
C ALA A 292 -48.46 53.97 78.52
N LYS A 293 -49.64 54.42 78.97
CA LYS A 293 -50.90 53.69 78.73
C LYS A 293 -51.51 53.96 77.36
N LYS A 294 -51.50 55.22 76.90
CA LYS A 294 -52.17 55.63 75.64
C LYS A 294 -51.66 54.89 74.40
N LYS A 295 -50.35 54.58 74.32
CA LYS A 295 -49.77 53.77 73.23
C LYS A 295 -50.23 52.31 73.19
N ASN A 296 -50.64 51.73 74.32
CA ASN A 296 -51.06 50.34 74.37
C ASN A 296 -52.50 50.17 73.85
N GLU A 297 -53.38 51.13 74.15
CA GLU A 297 -54.78 51.12 73.69
C GLU A 297 -54.94 51.37 72.19
N GLU A 298 -54.06 52.15 71.57
CA GLU A 298 -54.06 52.35 70.11
C GLU A 298 -53.63 51.08 69.35
N LEU A 299 -52.68 50.32 69.92
CA LEU A 299 -52.24 49.03 69.37
C LEU A 299 -53.34 47.96 69.40
N GLU A 300 -54.14 47.90 70.46
CA GLU A 300 -55.29 46.98 70.51
C GLU A 300 -56.44 47.41 69.58
N LYS A 301 -56.71 48.70 69.44
CA LYS A 301 -57.77 49.21 68.54
C LYS A 301 -57.44 48.96 67.06
N LEU A 302 -56.18 49.10 66.65
CA LEU A 302 -55.73 48.72 65.31
C LEU A 302 -55.87 47.21 65.04
N LYS A 303 -55.64 46.37 66.07
CA LYS A 303 -55.80 44.91 65.98
C LYS A 303 -57.27 44.51 65.78
N ALA A 304 -58.17 45.08 66.57
CA ALA A 304 -59.62 44.85 66.46
C ALA A 304 -60.21 45.30 65.10
N MET A 305 -59.60 46.28 64.43
CA MET A 305 -60.01 46.72 63.09
C MET A 305 -59.53 45.79 61.96
N ALA A 306 -58.47 45.01 62.19
CA ALA A 306 -58.02 43.98 61.25
C ALA A 306 -58.89 42.70 61.34
N ASP A 307 -59.28 42.30 62.56
CA ASP A 307 -60.05 41.07 62.81
C ASP A 307 -61.56 41.17 62.44
N SER A 308 -62.02 42.29 61.86
CA SER A 308 -63.44 42.57 61.62
C SER A 308 -63.86 42.72 60.14
N ILE A 309 -62.99 42.44 59.16
CA ILE A 309 -63.31 42.51 57.71
C ILE A 309 -63.00 41.18 56.99
N GLY A 310 -63.95 40.23 57.03
CA GLY A 310 -64.11 39.08 56.10
C GLY A 310 -62.94 38.07 56.06
N ASP A 311 -62.92 36.91 56.75
CA ASP A 311 -63.95 35.88 57.00
C ASP A 311 -64.51 35.17 55.75
N LYS A 312 -63.83 34.10 55.27
CA LYS A 312 -64.39 32.71 55.20
C LYS A 312 -63.44 31.62 54.62
N LYS A 313 -62.96 30.78 55.54
CA LYS A 313 -62.84 29.27 55.57
C LYS A 313 -63.34 28.42 54.36
N PRO A 314 -62.95 27.12 54.21
CA PRO A 314 -61.92 26.30 54.93
C PRO A 314 -61.15 25.22 54.07
N GLN A 315 -60.45 24.29 54.76
CA GLN A 315 -60.09 22.88 54.38
C GLN A 315 -58.86 22.65 53.45
N LYS A 316 -57.84 21.88 53.91
CA LYS A 316 -57.57 20.42 53.72
C LYS A 316 -57.20 20.03 52.27
N SER A 317 -56.21 19.16 51.99
CA SER A 317 -55.26 18.38 52.82
C SER A 317 -54.07 17.88 51.96
N SER A 318 -53.13 17.10 52.55
CA SER A 318 -52.36 16.01 51.91
C SER A 318 -51.72 16.22 50.51
N GLY A 319 -50.38 16.23 50.46
CA GLY A 319 -49.64 15.75 49.26
C GLY A 319 -49.46 14.22 49.30
N PRO A 320 -48.48 13.63 48.58
CA PRO A 320 -47.64 14.18 47.50
C PRO A 320 -47.80 13.38 46.18
N ASP A 321 -47.09 13.78 45.10
CA ASP A 321 -46.68 12.81 44.06
C ASP A 321 -45.37 13.25 43.36
N LEU A 322 -44.52 12.28 43.03
CA LEU A 322 -43.23 12.42 42.35
C LEU A 322 -43.29 11.99 40.86
N ALA A 323 -44.45 11.56 40.36
CA ALA A 323 -44.61 10.99 39.02
C ALA A 323 -44.62 12.00 37.84
N SER A 324 -44.70 13.30 38.09
CA SER A 324 -44.98 14.31 37.05
C SER A 324 -43.76 14.81 36.26
N ILE A 325 -42.57 14.87 36.89
CA ILE A 325 -41.38 15.50 36.30
C ILE A 325 -40.77 14.64 35.17
N ALA A 326 -40.97 13.32 35.20
CA ALA A 326 -40.32 12.37 34.29
C ALA A 326 -40.94 12.28 32.87
N LYS A 327 -41.96 13.08 32.53
CA LYS A 327 -42.68 12.99 31.24
C LYS A 327 -42.67 14.24 30.36
N GLN A 328 -42.04 15.34 30.77
CA GLN A 328 -42.05 16.60 30.00
C GLN A 328 -40.83 16.78 29.07
N ALA A 329 -39.95 15.79 28.96
CA ALA A 329 -38.76 15.80 28.09
C ALA A 329 -38.99 15.16 26.69
N ALA A 330 -40.23 14.83 26.32
CA ALA A 330 -40.52 13.94 25.19
C ALA A 330 -41.57 14.48 24.19
N SER A 331 -41.80 15.80 24.14
CA SER A 331 -42.68 16.40 23.11
C SER A 331 -42.42 17.89 22.87
N LEU A 332 -41.66 18.22 21.83
CA LEU A 332 -41.96 19.31 20.88
C LEU A 332 -40.99 19.22 19.69
N LYS A 333 -41.54 19.36 18.49
CA LYS A 333 -40.85 19.22 17.20
C LYS A 333 -41.41 20.26 16.22
N ASP A 334 -40.61 20.51 15.18
CA ASP A 334 -40.98 21.10 13.88
C ASP A 334 -41.27 22.63 13.77
N GLY A 335 -40.56 23.26 12.82
CA GLY A 335 -40.87 24.55 12.17
C GLY A 335 -40.23 25.83 12.73
N ASP A 336 -39.79 26.81 11.92
CA ASP A 336 -39.46 26.82 10.48
C ASP A 336 -38.63 28.10 10.10
N ALA A 337 -37.83 28.01 9.03
CA ALA A 337 -37.17 29.09 8.23
C ALA A 337 -36.26 30.13 8.98
N ALA A 338 -35.19 30.74 8.42
CA ALA A 338 -34.60 30.88 7.08
C ALA A 338 -33.10 31.39 7.24
N LYS A 339 -32.26 31.82 6.27
CA LYS A 339 -32.22 31.93 4.78
C LYS A 339 -30.77 32.29 4.33
N LYS A 340 -30.27 31.71 3.21
CA LYS A 340 -29.12 32.18 2.36
C LYS A 340 -27.71 32.24 3.04
N GLU A 341 -26.57 32.21 2.32
CA GLU A 341 -26.30 32.34 0.87
C GLU A 341 -25.18 31.36 0.36
N GLU A 342 -24.98 31.34 -0.97
CA GLU A 342 -24.06 30.59 -1.87
C GLU A 342 -22.57 30.43 -1.44
N ALA A 343 -21.67 29.61 -2.02
CA ALA A 343 -21.54 28.49 -3.01
C ALA A 343 -20.00 28.43 -3.37
N PRO A 344 -19.43 27.54 -4.25
CA PRO A 344 -19.97 26.42 -5.04
C PRO A 344 -19.28 25.06 -4.78
N LYS A 345 -19.51 24.07 -5.66
CA LYS A 345 -19.13 22.64 -5.52
C LYS A 345 -17.91 22.23 -6.36
N LYS A 346 -17.37 21.03 -6.06
CA LYS A 346 -16.69 20.14 -7.02
C LYS A 346 -17.24 18.72 -6.83
N ASP A 347 -17.42 17.98 -7.92
CA ASP A 347 -18.15 16.71 -7.90
C ASP A 347 -17.28 15.50 -7.56
N THR A 348 -17.84 14.58 -6.77
CA THR A 348 -17.36 13.21 -6.59
C THR A 348 -18.52 12.24 -6.87
N PRO A 349 -18.37 11.23 -7.76
CA PRO A 349 -19.44 10.30 -8.07
C PRO A 349 -19.90 9.51 -6.84
N ASN A 350 -21.21 9.38 -6.65
CA ASN A 350 -21.77 8.65 -5.52
C ASN A 350 -21.67 7.13 -5.75
N LEU A 351 -21.40 6.36 -4.69
CA LEU A 351 -21.10 4.93 -4.76
C LEU A 351 -22.26 4.10 -5.35
N GLY A 352 -23.50 4.58 -5.21
CA GLY A 352 -24.70 3.95 -5.76
C GLY A 352 -24.72 3.88 -7.29
N ASP A 353 -24.18 4.88 -7.99
CA ASP A 353 -24.22 4.93 -9.47
C ASP A 353 -23.26 3.91 -10.09
N LEU A 354 -22.10 3.72 -9.45
CA LEU A 354 -21.15 2.66 -9.80
C LEU A 354 -21.73 1.26 -9.54
N LEU A 355 -22.43 1.07 -8.41
CA LEU A 355 -23.11 -0.18 -8.07
C LEU A 355 -24.24 -0.56 -9.02
N ASN A 356 -24.97 0.42 -9.56
CA ASN A 356 -25.98 0.17 -10.58
C ASN A 356 -25.34 -0.19 -11.94
N LYS A 357 -24.27 0.51 -12.34
CA LYS A 357 -23.54 0.22 -13.60
C LYS A 357 -22.82 -1.14 -13.57
N ALA A 358 -22.47 -1.66 -12.40
CA ALA A 358 -21.95 -3.01 -12.23
C ALA A 358 -23.01 -4.13 -12.37
N LYS A 359 -24.30 -3.80 -12.22
CA LYS A 359 -25.41 -4.77 -12.34
C LYS A 359 -25.97 -4.90 -13.76
N SER A 360 -25.65 -3.99 -14.67
CA SER A 360 -26.03 -4.04 -16.09
C SER A 360 -25.02 -4.77 -16.99
N ILE A 361 -24.12 -5.56 -16.40
CA ILE A 361 -23.12 -6.37 -17.14
C ILE A 361 -23.17 -7.82 -16.62
N LYS A 362 -24.27 -8.52 -16.95
CA LYS A 362 -24.41 -9.97 -16.87
C LYS A 362 -25.58 -10.46 -17.70
#